data_AF-A0A376TXH2-F1
#
_entry.id   AF-A0A376TXH2-F1
#
_cell.length_a   1.000
_cell.length_b   1.000
_cell.length_c   1.000
_cell.angle_alpha   90.00
_cell.angle_beta   90.00
_cell.angle_gamma   90.00
#
_symmetry.space_group_name_H-M   'P 1'
#
loop_
_entity.id
_entity.type
_entity.pdbx_description
1 polymer ?
#
loop_
_entity_poly.entity_id
_entity_poly.type
_entity_poly.pdbx_seq_one_letter_code
_entity_poly.pdbx_strand_id
1 'polypeptide(L)' 'MQIVMFDRQSIFIHGMKISLQQRIPGVSIQGASQADELWQKLESYPEALVMLDGDQDGEFLLLVAAKNRGAVS' A
#
# COMPACT_ATOMS: atom_id res chain seq x y z
N MET A 1 11.11 3.99 8.09
CA MET A 1 9.77 3.36 8.07
C MET A 1 9.39 3.07 6.62
N GLN A 2 8.89 1.87 6.30
CA GLN A 2 8.45 1.52 4.95
C GLN A 2 6.92 1.61 4.86
N ILE A 3 6.42 2.28 3.83
CA ILE A 3 4.99 2.33 3.51
C ILE A 3 4.78 1.76 2.11
N VAL A 4 3.81 0.88 1.96
CA VAL A 4 3.27 0.48 0.65
C VAL A 4 1.89 1.10 0.52
N MET A 5 1.75 2.05 -0.41
CA MET A 5 0.52 2.76 -0.67
C MET A 5 -0.20 2.15 -1.87
N PHE A 6 -1.50 1.93 -1.75
CA PHE A 6 -2.33 1.39 -2.81
C PHE A 6 -3.49 2.34 -3.13
N ASP A 7 -3.57 2.71 -4.41
CA ASP A 7 -4.66 3.50 -4.99
C ASP A 7 -4.71 3.20 -6.49
N ARG A 8 -5.91 3.04 -7.05
CA ARG A 8 -6.09 2.79 -8.49
C ARG A 8 -5.59 3.95 -9.36
N GLN A 9 -5.56 5.16 -8.82
CA GLN A 9 -5.08 6.36 -9.49
C GLN A 9 -3.67 6.71 -9.01
N SER A 10 -2.69 6.48 -9.89
CA SER A 10 -1.27 6.71 -9.61
C SER A 10 -0.92 8.16 -9.22
N ILE A 11 -1.77 9.13 -9.57
CA ILE A 11 -1.56 10.55 -9.21
C ILE A 11 -1.70 10.80 -7.70
N PHE A 12 -2.60 10.11 -7.01
CA PHE A 12 -2.76 10.25 -5.57
C PHE A 12 -1.57 9.64 -4.83
N ILE A 13 -1.11 8.48 -5.27
CA ILE A 13 0.13 7.86 -4.77
C ILE A 13 1.31 8.83 -4.91
N HIS A 14 1.47 9.43 -6.09
CA HIS A 14 2.57 10.34 -6.35
C HIS A 14 2.51 11.59 -5.44
N GLY A 15 1.34 12.23 -5.36
CA GLY A 15 1.11 13.40 -4.51
C GLY A 15 1.34 13.11 -3.03
N MET A 16 0.86 11.96 -2.55
CA MET A 16 1.05 11.52 -1.17
C MET A 16 2.50 11.17 -0.87
N LYS A 17 3.22 10.53 -1.80
CA LYS A 17 4.64 10.26 -1.64
C LYS A 17 5.43 11.55 -1.39
N ILE A 18 5.26 12.56 -2.24
CA ILE A 18 5.93 13.86 -2.07
C ILE A 18 5.55 14.49 -0.73
N SER A 19 4.25 14.54 -0.43
CA SER A 19 3.73 15.23 0.76
C SER A 19 4.18 14.56 2.06
N LEU A 20 4.20 13.23 2.13
CA LEU A 20 4.61 12.47 3.32
C LEU A 20 6.12 12.50 3.51
N GLN A 21 6.91 12.38 2.45
CA GLN A 21 8.37 12.46 2.55
C GLN A 21 8.86 13.81 3.06
N GLN A 22 8.14 14.90 2.75
CA GLN A 22 8.43 16.23 3.30
C GLN A 22 8.13 16.36 4.79
N ARG A 23 7.16 15.60 5.32
CA ARG A 23 6.68 15.72 6.72
C ARG A 23 7.27 14.67 7.65
N ILE A 24 7.67 13.52 7.13
CA ILE A 24 8.20 12.40 7.89
C ILE A 24 9.58 12.03 7.34
N PRO A 25 10.66 12.62 7.87
CA PRO A 25 12.01 12.31 7.45
C PRO A 25 12.32 10.81 7.59
N GLY A 26 12.94 10.21 6.56
CA GLY A 26 13.31 8.79 6.57
C GLY A 26 12.16 7.81 6.32
N VAL A 27 10.97 8.30 5.94
CA VAL A 27 9.94 7.44 5.35
C VAL A 27 10.32 7.06 3.92
N SER A 28 10.20 5.78 3.60
CA SER A 28 10.33 5.26 2.24
C SER A 28 8.97 4.73 1.81
N ILE A 29 8.49 5.22 0.67
CA ILE A 29 7.12 4.98 0.20
C ILE A 29 7.19 4.34 -1.18
N GLN A 30 6.61 3.15 -1.25
CA GLN A 30 6.34 2.42 -2.48
C GLN A 30 4.86 2.61 -2.83
N GLY A 31 4.56 2.79 -4.11
CA GLY A 31 3.19 2.85 -4.61
C GLY A 31 2.85 1.62 -5.42
N ALA A 32 1.59 1.19 -5.39
CA ALA A 32 1.02 0.20 -6.30
C ALA A 32 -0.38 0.64 -6.75
N SER A 33 -0.68 0.51 -8.04
CA SER A 33 -2.05 0.78 -8.55
C SER A 33 -2.78 -0.47 -9.02
N GLN A 34 -2.11 -1.61 -8.97
CA GLN A 34 -2.64 -2.93 -9.31
C GLN A 34 -2.43 -3.91 -8.16
N ALA A 35 -3.36 -4.84 -7.98
CA ALA A 35 -3.31 -5.80 -6.87
C ALA A 35 -2.03 -6.65 -6.91
N ASP A 36 -1.61 -7.11 -8.09
CA ASP A 36 -0.39 -7.91 -8.24
C ASP A 36 0.86 -7.13 -7.84
N GLU A 37 0.92 -5.85 -8.21
CA GLU A 37 2.01 -4.96 -7.82
C GLU A 37 2.04 -4.73 -6.29
N LEU A 38 0.86 -4.59 -5.67
CA LEU A 38 0.74 -4.52 -4.22
C LEU A 38 1.33 -5.79 -3.58
N TRP A 39 0.93 -6.97 -4.05
CA TRP A 39 1.39 -8.24 -3.49
C TRP A 39 2.90 -8.43 -3.61
N GLN A 40 3.47 -8.15 -4.78
CA GLN A 40 4.92 -8.22 -4.98
C GLN A 40 5.69 -7.29 -4.03
N LYS A 41 5.16 -6.09 -3.76
CA LYS A 41 5.78 -5.16 -2.81
C LYS A 41 5.64 -5.63 -1.38
N LEU A 42 4.51 -6.20 -0.99
CA LEU A 42 4.33 -6.74 0.37
C LEU A 42 5.24 -7.95 0.62
N GLU A 43 5.50 -8.78 -0.38
CA GLU A 43 6.50 -9.86 -0.30
C GLU A 43 7.93 -9.30 -0.15
N SER A 44 8.23 -8.21 -0.87
CA SER A 44 9.54 -7.54 -0.79
C SER A 44 9.74 -6.74 0.51
N TYR A 45 8.65 -6.28 1.11
CA TYR A 45 8.64 -5.42 2.29
C TYR A 45 7.61 -5.93 3.33
N PRO A 46 7.86 -7.08 3.98
CA PRO A 46 6.89 -7.75 4.84
C PRO A 46 6.48 -6.92 6.07
N GLU A 47 7.37 -6.05 6.56
CA GLU A 47 7.13 -5.16 7.71
C GLU A 47 6.58 -3.77 7.29
N ALA A 48 6.16 -3.61 6.03
CA ALA A 48 5.65 -2.33 5.56
C ALA A 48 4.27 -2.01 6.14
N LEU A 49 4.08 -0.74 6.51
CA LEU A 49 2.74 -0.22 6.77
C LEU A 49 1.99 -0.10 5.45
N VAL A 50 0.83 -0.74 5.34
CA VAL A 50 -0.02 -0.63 4.16
C VAL A 50 -0.97 0.55 4.33
N MET A 51 -0.95 1.46 3.35
CA MET A 51 -1.88 2.60 3.28
C MET A 51 -2.81 2.39 2.08
N LEU A 52 -4.09 2.19 2.35
CA LEU A 52 -5.12 1.93 1.34
C LEU A 52 -5.97 3.18 1.16
N ASP A 53 -6.32 3.50 -0.08
CA ASP A 53 -7.37 4.46 -0.36
C ASP A 53 -8.74 3.96 0.16
N GLY A 54 -9.60 4.90 0.59
CA GLY A 54 -10.88 4.60 1.25
C GLY A 54 -12.00 4.23 0.28
N ASP A 55 -11.85 4.58 -1.00
CA ASP A 55 -12.81 4.24 -2.07
C ASP A 55 -12.50 2.90 -2.75
N GLN A 56 -11.66 2.06 -2.11
CA GLN A 56 -11.39 0.71 -2.61
C GLN A 56 -12.58 -0.21 -2.38
N ASP A 57 -12.74 -1.18 -3.29
CA ASP A 57 -13.78 -2.20 -3.21
C ASP A 57 -13.74 -2.94 -1.85
N GLY A 58 -14.91 -3.11 -1.22
CA GLY A 58 -15.03 -3.82 0.05
C GLY A 58 -14.50 -5.25 -0.02
N GLU A 59 -14.65 -5.94 -1.15
CA GLU A 59 -14.07 -7.27 -1.36
C GLU A 59 -12.54 -7.23 -1.35
N PHE A 60 -11.95 -6.20 -1.92
CA PHE A 60 -10.50 -6.01 -1.93
C PHE A 60 -9.97 -5.75 -0.52
N LEU A 61 -10.66 -4.92 0.28
CA LEU A 61 -10.28 -4.69 1.69
C LEU A 61 -10.35 -5.98 2.52
N LEU A 62 -11.37 -6.81 2.29
CA LEU A 62 -11.49 -8.12 2.94
C LEU A 62 -10.36 -9.07 2.52
N LEU A 63 -9.98 -9.09 1.24
CA LEU A 63 -8.86 -9.88 0.73
C LEU A 63 -7.54 -9.48 1.39
N VAL A 64 -7.27 -8.18 1.51
CA VAL A 64 -6.07 -7.65 2.20
C VAL A 64 -6.07 -8.04 3.67
N ALA A 65 -7.21 -7.92 4.36
CA ALA A 65 -7.32 -8.34 5.75
C ALA A 65 -7.13 -9.86 5.93
N ALA A 66 -7.65 -10.68 5.02
CA ALA A 66 -7.51 -12.14 5.06
C ALA A 66 -6.06 -12.57 4.83
N LYS A 67 -5.36 -11.96 3.88
CA LYS A 67 -3.94 -12.24 3.61
C LYS A 67 -3.03 -11.85 4.77
N ASN A 68 -3.30 -10.72 5.44
CA ASN A 68 -2.57 -10.33 6.65
C ASN A 68 -2.74 -11.34 7.82
N ARG A 69 -3.86 -12.05 7.87
CA ARG A 69 -4.12 -13.10 8.87
C ARG A 69 -3.52 -14.47 8.50
N GLY A 70 -2.79 -14.56 7.38
CA GLY A 70 -2.29 -15.84 6.84
C GLY A 70 -3.41 -16.77 6.35
N ALA A 71 -4.62 -16.25 6.11
CA ALA A 71 -5.77 -17.05 5.72
C ALA A 71 -5.85 -17.30 4.21
N VAL A 72 -5.00 -16.65 3.41
CA VAL A 72 -4.93 -16.79 1.96
C VAL A 72 -3.46 -16.97 1.58
N SER A 73 -3.14 -18.12 0.99
CA SER A 73 -1.79 -18.48 0.51
C SER A 73 -1.54 -17.97 -0.90
#